data_AF-A0A928HE93-F1
#
_entry.id   AF-A0A928HE93-F1
#
_cell.length_a   1.000
_cell.length_b   1.000
_cell.length_c   1.000
_cell.angle_alpha   90.00
_cell.angle_beta   90.00
_cell.angle_gamma   90.00
#
_symmetry.space_group_name_H-M   'P 1'
#
loop_
_entity.id
_entity.type
_entity.pdbx_description
1 polymer ?
#
loop_
_entity_poly.entity_id
_entity_poly.type
_entity_poly.pdbx_seq_one_letter_code
_entity_poly.pdbx_strand_id
1 'polypeptide(L)'
;MKDWINSELNNLARSITALSEQAETIAAIAAACTQALRAGNKIMFCGNGGSAADSQHLAAEFVGRYKLERPAMNSVALTVDTSILTAIGNDYGYNDVFRRQVEGIGRKGDILVGLSTSGNSTNIIQAFEQARSMGITTVAFTGRSGGKMKEIADICLPVTADVTNHIQELHITSGHLICELVEKNIHTK
;
A
#
# COMPACT_ATOMS: atom_id res chain seq x y z
N MET A 1 13.08 30.88 6.78
CA MET A 1 11.79 30.14 6.71
C MET A 1 11.33 29.97 5.27
N LYS A 2 11.05 31.05 4.51
CA LYS A 2 10.63 30.97 3.10
C LYS A 2 11.59 30.16 2.21
N ASP A 3 12.90 30.40 2.31
CA ASP A 3 13.88 29.70 1.49
C ASP A 3 13.95 28.21 1.81
N TRP A 4 13.80 27.85 3.08
CA TRP A 4 13.73 26.46 3.51
C TRP A 4 12.48 25.76 2.95
N ILE A 5 11.31 26.41 3.02
CA ILE A 5 10.07 25.88 2.42
C ILE A 5 10.23 25.67 0.91
N ASN A 6 10.76 26.68 0.21
CA ASN A 6 10.99 26.57 -1.24
C ASN A 6 11.98 25.45 -1.58
N SER A 7 13.03 25.28 -0.77
CA SER A 7 13.97 24.18 -0.94
C SER A 7 13.27 22.83 -0.79
N GLU A 8 12.40 22.67 0.22
CA GLU A 8 11.69 21.42 0.45
C GLU A 8 10.70 21.10 -0.68
N LEU A 9 9.92 22.10 -1.13
CA LEU A 9 9.01 21.95 -2.27
C LEU A 9 9.76 21.57 -3.56
N ASN A 10 10.93 22.17 -3.81
CA ASN A 10 11.76 21.83 -4.97
C ASN A 10 12.36 20.41 -4.86
N ASN A 11 12.65 19.94 -3.64
CA ASN A 11 13.11 18.57 -3.41
C ASN A 11 11.99 17.56 -3.70
N LEU A 12 10.79 17.83 -3.18
CA LEU A 12 9.61 16.99 -3.44
C LEU A 12 9.25 16.98 -4.92
N ALA A 13 9.20 18.14 -5.58
CA ALA A 13 8.86 18.25 -7.00
C ALA A 13 9.78 17.41 -7.90
N ARG A 14 11.08 17.37 -7.59
CA ARG A 14 12.04 16.49 -8.29
C ARG A 14 11.70 15.02 -8.09
N SER A 15 11.34 14.63 -6.87
CA SER A 15 11.00 13.24 -6.55
C SER A 15 9.67 12.82 -7.21
N ILE A 16 8.67 13.70 -7.25
CA ILE A 16 7.41 13.49 -7.98
C ILE A 16 7.68 13.35 -9.48
N THR A 17 8.55 14.17 -10.05
CA THR A 17 8.90 14.08 -11.48
C THR A 17 9.56 12.74 -11.81
N ALA A 18 10.47 12.28 -10.95
CA ALA A 18 11.15 10.99 -11.09
C ALA A 18 10.20 9.79 -10.93
N LEU A 19 9.03 9.95 -10.28
CA LEU A 19 8.03 8.88 -10.18
C LEU A 19 7.51 8.42 -11.55
N SER A 20 7.60 9.27 -12.59
CA SER A 20 7.24 8.91 -13.96
C SER A 20 8.08 7.75 -14.53
N GLU A 21 9.32 7.58 -14.05
CA GLU A 21 10.18 6.44 -14.40
C GLU A 21 9.63 5.10 -13.86
N GLN A 22 8.70 5.16 -12.91
CA GLN A 22 8.07 4.01 -12.27
C GLN A 22 6.64 3.75 -12.78
N ALA A 23 6.24 4.42 -13.86
CA ALA A 23 4.89 4.31 -14.44
C ALA A 23 4.51 2.86 -14.77
N GLU A 24 5.43 2.06 -15.30
CA GLU A 24 5.18 0.64 -15.60
C GLU A 24 4.89 -0.17 -14.33
N THR A 25 5.60 0.10 -13.23
CA THR A 25 5.36 -0.57 -11.94
C THR A 25 4.01 -0.17 -11.37
N ILE A 26 3.68 1.13 -11.41
CA ILE A 26 2.36 1.64 -10.97
C ILE A 26 1.24 1.00 -11.80
N ALA A 27 1.40 0.91 -13.12
CA ALA A 27 0.44 0.25 -14.01
C ALA A 27 0.31 -1.25 -13.72
N ALA A 28 1.41 -1.95 -13.44
CA ALA A 28 1.39 -3.36 -13.07
C ALA A 28 0.64 -3.60 -11.75
N ILE A 29 0.83 -2.75 -10.74
CA ILE A 29 0.07 -2.81 -9.49
C ILE A 29 -1.42 -2.59 -9.76
N ALA A 30 -1.78 -1.56 -10.53
CA ALA A 30 -3.18 -1.29 -10.88
C ALA A 30 -3.82 -2.45 -11.66
N ALA A 31 -3.08 -3.08 -12.57
CA ALA A 31 -3.54 -4.25 -13.31
C ALA A 31 -3.79 -5.46 -12.39
N ALA A 32 -2.87 -5.74 -11.47
CA ALA A 32 -3.04 -6.81 -10.48
C ALA A 32 -4.28 -6.57 -9.60
N CYS A 33 -4.43 -5.35 -9.06
CA CYS A 33 -5.61 -4.95 -8.28
C CYS A 33 -6.91 -5.10 -9.07
N THR A 34 -6.91 -4.67 -10.34
CA THR A 34 -8.06 -4.80 -11.25
C THR A 34 -8.42 -6.27 -11.44
N GLN A 35 -7.44 -7.14 -11.69
CA GLN A 35 -7.67 -8.56 -11.92
C GLN A 35 -8.24 -9.23 -10.66
N ALA A 36 -7.67 -8.94 -9.48
CA ALA A 36 -8.14 -9.49 -8.22
C ALA A 36 -9.61 -9.10 -7.95
N LEU A 37 -9.95 -7.82 -8.11
CA LEU A 37 -11.31 -7.32 -7.89
C LEU A 37 -12.31 -7.91 -8.89
N ARG A 38 -11.95 -8.01 -10.19
CA ARG A 38 -12.80 -8.66 -11.21
C ARG A 38 -13.05 -10.14 -10.92
N ALA A 39 -12.11 -10.81 -10.26
CA ALA A 39 -12.26 -12.19 -9.81
C ALA A 39 -13.04 -12.33 -8.48
N GLY A 40 -13.51 -11.22 -7.89
CA GLY A 40 -14.24 -11.21 -6.61
C GLY A 40 -13.35 -11.23 -5.37
N ASN A 41 -12.03 -11.10 -5.52
CA ASN A 41 -11.08 -11.03 -4.42
C ASN A 41 -10.99 -9.60 -3.85
N LYS A 42 -10.28 -9.44 -2.73
CA LYS A 42 -10.12 -8.15 -2.06
C LYS A 42 -8.68 -7.63 -2.08
N ILE A 43 -8.57 -6.33 -1.84
CA ILE A 43 -7.30 -5.65 -1.59
C ILE A 43 -7.21 -5.31 -0.09
N MET A 44 -6.15 -5.75 0.57
CA MET A 44 -5.88 -5.47 1.97
C MET A 44 -4.70 -4.51 2.08
N PHE A 45 -4.80 -3.47 2.90
CA PHE A 45 -3.73 -2.50 3.12
C PHE A 45 -3.19 -2.58 4.55
N CYS A 46 -1.87 -2.44 4.71
CA CYS A 46 -1.24 -2.32 6.03
C CYS A 46 -0.02 -1.38 6.00
N GLY A 47 0.25 -0.72 7.13
CA GLY A 47 1.32 0.26 7.27
C GLY A 47 1.44 0.76 8.71
N ASN A 48 2.55 1.41 9.05
CA ASN A 48 2.80 1.98 10.38
C ASN A 48 2.82 3.51 10.35
N GLY A 49 2.34 4.18 11.39
CA GLY A 49 2.39 5.64 11.51
C GLY A 49 1.66 6.35 10.37
N GLY A 50 2.32 7.28 9.67
CA GLY A 50 1.75 7.94 8.49
C GLY A 50 1.30 6.96 7.40
N SER A 51 2.04 5.86 7.22
CA SER A 51 1.65 4.80 6.28
C SER A 51 0.42 4.01 6.74
N ALA A 52 0.06 4.03 8.04
CA ALA A 52 -1.21 3.50 8.53
C ALA A 52 -2.39 4.41 8.13
N ALA A 53 -2.16 5.74 8.08
CA ALA A 53 -3.13 6.69 7.56
C ALA A 53 -3.34 6.49 6.06
N ASP A 54 -2.26 6.34 5.27
CA ASP A 54 -2.36 6.01 3.84
C ASP A 54 -3.08 4.68 3.61
N SER A 55 -2.81 3.67 4.43
CA SER A 55 -3.49 2.35 4.37
C SER A 55 -5.01 2.50 4.46
N GLN A 56 -5.53 3.22 5.46
CA GLN A 56 -6.97 3.44 5.57
C GLN A 56 -7.53 4.40 4.52
N HIS A 57 -6.75 5.42 4.11
CA HIS A 57 -7.14 6.35 3.06
C HIS A 57 -7.38 5.58 1.76
N LEU A 58 -6.39 4.83 1.31
CA LEU A 58 -6.47 4.07 0.07
C LEU A 58 -7.59 3.02 0.12
N ALA A 59 -7.73 2.28 1.24
CA ALA A 59 -8.85 1.35 1.38
C ALA A 59 -10.22 2.05 1.24
N ALA A 60 -10.37 3.24 1.84
CA ALA A 60 -11.60 4.03 1.75
C ALA A 60 -11.89 4.51 0.32
N GLU A 61 -10.88 4.87 -0.47
CA GLU A 61 -11.07 5.24 -1.88
C GLU A 61 -11.66 4.09 -2.70
N PHE A 62 -11.26 2.83 -2.43
CA PHE A 62 -11.82 1.66 -3.11
C PHE A 62 -13.28 1.38 -2.68
N VAL A 63 -13.58 1.43 -1.38
CA VAL A 63 -14.92 1.11 -0.87
C VAL A 63 -15.92 2.23 -1.16
N GLY A 64 -15.50 3.49 -0.93
CA GLY A 64 -16.28 4.70 -1.17
C GLY A 64 -16.28 5.05 -2.66
N ARG A 65 -15.71 6.20 -3.02
CA ARG A 65 -15.48 6.62 -4.41
C ARG A 65 -14.19 7.42 -4.49
N TYR A 66 -13.49 7.33 -5.62
CA TYR A 66 -12.34 8.21 -5.90
C TYR A 66 -12.74 9.36 -6.82
N LYS A 67 -12.93 9.10 -8.13
CA LYS A 67 -13.34 10.12 -9.11
C LYS A 67 -14.68 9.83 -9.77
N LEU A 68 -14.95 8.58 -10.09
CA LEU A 68 -16.19 8.15 -10.73
C LEU A 68 -17.26 7.78 -9.68
N GLU A 69 -18.52 8.01 -10.03
CA GLU A 69 -19.64 7.41 -9.29
C GLU A 69 -19.83 5.98 -9.78
N ARG A 70 -19.57 5.00 -8.91
CA ARG A 70 -19.54 3.57 -9.26
C ARG A 70 -19.82 2.69 -8.02
N PRO A 71 -20.12 1.39 -8.19
CA PRO A 71 -20.28 0.46 -7.07
C PRO A 71 -19.02 0.37 -6.18
N ALA A 72 -19.19 0.01 -4.91
CA ALA A 72 -18.08 -0.22 -3.98
C ALA A 72 -17.17 -1.36 -4.45
N MET A 73 -15.85 -1.19 -4.27
CA MET A 73 -14.87 -2.26 -4.51
C MET A 73 -14.42 -2.90 -3.19
N ASN A 74 -14.15 -4.20 -3.21
CA ASN A 74 -13.83 -4.98 -2.02
C ASN A 74 -12.42 -4.66 -1.50
N SER A 75 -12.33 -3.87 -0.43
CA SER A 75 -11.06 -3.41 0.14
C SER A 75 -11.16 -3.24 1.65
N VAL A 76 -10.04 -3.42 2.36
CA VAL A 76 -9.96 -3.27 3.81
C VAL A 76 -8.57 -2.80 4.25
N ALA A 77 -8.53 -1.94 5.26
CA ALA A 77 -7.30 -1.56 5.94
C ALA A 77 -7.14 -2.36 7.24
N LEU A 78 -5.97 -2.98 7.44
CA LEU A 78 -5.65 -3.78 8.63
C LEU A 78 -5.19 -2.92 9.81
N THR A 79 -5.35 -1.60 9.70
CA THR A 79 -4.79 -0.58 10.59
C THR A 79 -5.84 0.13 11.44
N VAL A 80 -7.11 -0.23 11.31
CA VAL A 80 -8.24 0.57 11.87
C VAL A 80 -8.94 -0.08 13.06
N ASP A 81 -9.04 -1.42 13.09
CA ASP A 81 -9.67 -2.10 14.22
C ASP A 81 -8.72 -2.11 15.41
N THR A 82 -8.93 -1.15 16.30
CA THR A 82 -8.10 -0.97 17.49
C THR A 82 -8.19 -2.14 18.46
N SER A 83 -9.33 -2.84 18.52
CA SER A 83 -9.48 -4.02 19.38
C SER A 83 -8.62 -5.17 18.85
N ILE A 84 -8.62 -5.40 17.53
CA ILE A 84 -7.75 -6.39 16.89
C ILE A 84 -6.27 -6.02 17.10
N LEU A 85 -5.88 -4.77 16.80
CA LEU A 85 -4.49 -4.32 16.92
C LEU A 85 -3.96 -4.44 18.35
N THR A 86 -4.75 -4.01 19.34
CA THR A 86 -4.33 -4.03 20.75
C THR A 86 -4.36 -5.44 21.34
N ALA A 87 -5.35 -6.27 21.00
CA ALA A 87 -5.39 -7.66 21.44
C ALA A 87 -4.19 -8.45 20.88
N ILE A 88 -3.94 -8.39 19.58
CA ILE A 88 -2.80 -9.11 18.98
C ILE A 88 -1.47 -8.54 19.51
N GLY A 89 -1.35 -7.22 19.56
CA GLY A 89 -0.15 -6.55 20.06
C GLY A 89 0.18 -6.93 21.50
N ASN A 90 -0.83 -7.07 22.37
CA ASN A 90 -0.69 -7.49 23.76
C ASN A 90 -0.39 -8.99 23.90
N ASP A 91 -1.14 -9.83 23.19
CA ASP A 91 -1.17 -11.28 23.44
C ASP A 91 -0.07 -12.04 22.67
N TYR A 92 0.35 -11.53 21.51
CA TYR A 92 1.33 -12.18 20.61
C TYR A 92 2.54 -11.29 20.31
N GLY A 93 2.43 -9.98 20.54
CA GLY A 93 3.46 -8.99 20.25
C GLY A 93 3.17 -8.18 18.98
N TYR A 94 3.68 -6.96 18.93
CA TYR A 94 3.35 -6.00 17.87
C TYR A 94 3.81 -6.42 16.46
N ASN A 95 4.75 -7.37 16.37
CA ASN A 95 5.17 -7.92 15.08
C ASN A 95 4.05 -8.73 14.40
N ASP A 96 3.15 -9.33 15.17
CA ASP A 96 2.12 -10.23 14.63
C ASP A 96 0.82 -9.51 14.21
N VAL A 97 0.70 -8.20 14.46
CA VAL A 97 -0.57 -7.45 14.30
C VAL A 97 -1.17 -7.54 12.91
N PHE A 98 -0.36 -7.50 11.86
CA PHE A 98 -0.84 -7.65 10.48
C PHE A 98 -0.84 -9.10 10.03
N ARG A 99 0.16 -9.90 10.43
CA ARG A 99 0.24 -11.34 10.11
C ARG A 99 -1.04 -12.07 10.51
N ARG A 100 -1.50 -11.87 11.74
CA ARG A 100 -2.67 -12.57 12.29
C ARG A 100 -3.98 -12.14 11.62
N GLN A 101 -4.07 -10.87 11.21
CA GLN A 101 -5.20 -10.40 10.42
C GLN A 101 -5.21 -11.03 9.02
N VAL A 102 -4.07 -11.07 8.33
CA VAL A 102 -3.93 -11.73 7.02
C VAL A 102 -4.32 -13.20 7.11
N GLU A 103 -3.85 -13.91 8.15
CA GLU A 103 -4.24 -15.31 8.41
C GLU A 103 -5.76 -15.47 8.58
N GLY A 104 -6.40 -14.57 9.34
CA GLY A 104 -7.83 -14.66 9.65
C GLY A 104 -8.74 -14.38 8.44
N ILE A 105 -8.48 -13.27 7.73
CA ILE A 105 -9.40 -12.78 6.69
C ILE A 105 -8.90 -12.98 5.25
N GLY A 106 -7.60 -13.22 5.05
CA GLY A 106 -7.01 -13.39 3.74
C GLY A 106 -7.47 -14.67 3.03
N ARG A 107 -7.59 -14.61 1.71
CA ARG A 107 -7.97 -15.74 0.84
C ARG A 107 -7.08 -15.74 -0.40
N LYS A 108 -6.82 -16.93 -0.95
CA LYS A 108 -6.04 -17.09 -2.19
C LYS A 108 -6.61 -16.20 -3.29
N GLY A 109 -5.74 -15.45 -3.97
CA GLY A 109 -6.11 -14.51 -5.03
C GLY A 109 -6.39 -13.08 -4.56
N ASP A 110 -6.43 -12.82 -3.25
CA ASP A 110 -6.40 -11.48 -2.69
C ASP A 110 -5.06 -10.78 -2.97
N ILE A 111 -5.02 -9.48 -2.70
CA ILE A 111 -3.79 -8.68 -2.68
C ILE A 111 -3.56 -8.14 -1.27
N LEU A 112 -2.31 -8.22 -0.80
CA LEU A 112 -1.83 -7.47 0.35
C LEU A 112 -0.88 -6.36 -0.11
N VAL A 113 -1.25 -5.11 0.16
CA VAL A 113 -0.42 -3.92 -0.06
C VAL A 113 0.21 -3.51 1.27
N GLY A 114 1.54 -3.53 1.35
CA GLY A 114 2.31 -3.13 2.53
C GLY A 114 3.04 -1.81 2.30
N LEU A 115 2.82 -0.83 3.18
CA LEU A 115 3.47 0.48 3.13
C LEU A 115 4.52 0.61 4.24
N SER A 116 5.80 0.64 3.85
CA SER A 116 6.93 0.80 4.77
C SER A 116 7.99 1.69 4.16
N THR A 117 8.20 2.89 4.69
CA THR A 117 9.20 3.81 4.14
C THR A 117 10.63 3.22 4.14
N SER A 118 10.96 2.38 5.12
CA SER A 118 12.24 1.68 5.20
C SER A 118 12.29 0.37 4.41
N GLY A 119 11.13 -0.22 4.09
CA GLY A 119 11.02 -1.60 3.58
C GLY A 119 11.45 -2.67 4.60
N ASN A 120 11.60 -2.31 5.88
CA ASN A 120 12.17 -3.18 6.92
C ASN A 120 11.27 -3.33 8.16
N SER A 121 10.01 -2.89 8.09
CA SER A 121 9.05 -3.06 9.19
C SER A 121 8.74 -4.54 9.41
N THR A 122 9.19 -5.12 10.53
CA THR A 122 9.02 -6.55 10.84
C THR A 122 7.55 -7.00 10.78
N ASN A 123 6.63 -6.18 11.29
CA ASN A 123 5.20 -6.52 11.27
C ASN A 123 4.59 -6.61 9.86
N ILE A 124 5.13 -5.88 8.89
CA ILE A 124 4.70 -5.94 7.49
C ILE A 124 5.41 -7.09 6.77
N ILE A 125 6.69 -7.33 7.07
CA ILE A 125 7.45 -8.47 6.55
C ILE A 125 6.75 -9.79 6.90
N GLN A 126 6.37 -9.97 8.17
CA GLN A 126 5.67 -11.17 8.62
C GLN A 126 4.29 -11.31 7.96
N ALA A 127 3.60 -10.21 7.70
CA ALA A 127 2.34 -10.23 6.95
C ALA A 127 2.54 -10.68 5.49
N PHE A 128 3.65 -10.29 4.86
CA PHE A 128 4.00 -10.71 3.49
C PHE A 128 4.33 -12.20 3.43
N GLU A 129 5.11 -12.71 4.37
CA GLU A 129 5.42 -14.13 4.48
C GLU A 129 4.14 -14.96 4.63
N GLN A 130 3.22 -14.52 5.51
CA GLN A 130 1.92 -15.16 5.68
C GLN A 130 1.06 -15.09 4.41
N ALA A 131 0.96 -13.92 3.78
CA ALA A 131 0.22 -13.72 2.54
C ALA A 131 0.69 -14.69 1.44
N ARG A 132 2.01 -14.79 1.23
CA ARG A 132 2.59 -15.69 0.24
C ARG A 132 2.26 -17.15 0.51
N SER A 133 2.33 -17.59 1.78
CA SER A 133 1.97 -18.96 2.15
C SER A 133 0.50 -19.30 1.83
N MET A 134 -0.37 -18.28 1.77
CA MET A 134 -1.80 -18.40 1.47
C MET A 134 -2.13 -18.19 -0.03
N GLY A 135 -1.14 -17.93 -0.88
CA GLY A 135 -1.37 -17.61 -2.29
C GLY A 135 -2.02 -16.23 -2.50
N ILE A 136 -1.70 -15.28 -1.64
CA ILE A 136 -2.09 -13.86 -1.74
C ILE A 136 -0.94 -13.09 -2.38
N THR A 137 -1.23 -12.30 -3.41
CA THR A 137 -0.23 -11.47 -4.09
C THR A 137 0.21 -10.33 -3.17
N THR A 138 1.51 -10.08 -3.10
CA THR A 138 2.11 -9.07 -2.23
C THR A 138 2.66 -7.88 -3.01
N VAL A 139 2.26 -6.67 -2.60
CA VAL A 139 2.67 -5.40 -3.22
C VAL A 139 3.32 -4.49 -2.19
N ALA A 140 4.59 -4.14 -2.37
CA ALA A 140 5.34 -3.30 -1.46
C ALA A 140 5.44 -1.84 -1.94
N PHE A 141 5.01 -0.89 -1.11
CA PHE A 141 5.39 0.51 -1.21
C PHE A 141 6.52 0.81 -0.24
N THR A 142 7.67 1.20 -0.78
CA THR A 142 8.91 1.41 0.01
C THR A 142 9.64 2.68 -0.38
N GLY A 143 10.63 3.09 0.41
CA GLY A 143 11.63 4.08 -0.03
C GLY A 143 12.64 3.47 -1.01
N ARG A 144 13.58 4.28 -1.47
CA ARG A 144 14.49 3.94 -2.58
C ARG A 144 15.22 2.61 -2.45
N SER A 145 15.69 2.25 -1.26
CA SER A 145 16.45 1.01 -1.05
C SER A 145 15.59 -0.25 -1.20
N GLY A 146 14.27 -0.14 -1.00
CA GLY A 146 13.34 -1.27 -0.99
C GLY A 146 13.36 -2.14 0.27
N GLY A 147 14.46 -2.10 1.03
CA GLY A 147 14.66 -2.94 2.21
C GLY A 147 14.44 -4.43 1.94
N LYS A 148 14.12 -5.18 2.99
CA LYS A 148 13.78 -6.60 2.89
C LYS A 148 12.51 -6.84 2.06
N MET A 149 11.56 -5.92 2.12
CA MET A 149 10.29 -6.03 1.39
C MET A 149 10.48 -6.16 -0.12
N LYS A 150 11.50 -5.52 -0.71
CA LYS A 150 11.82 -5.66 -2.14
C LYS A 150 12.18 -7.09 -2.56
N GLU A 151 12.77 -7.87 -1.67
CA GLU A 151 13.17 -9.26 -1.95
C GLU A 151 12.01 -10.24 -1.85
N ILE A 152 11.02 -9.93 -1.01
CA ILE A 152 9.94 -10.86 -0.66
C ILE A 152 8.61 -10.52 -1.34
N ALA A 153 8.43 -9.30 -1.83
CA ALA A 153 7.21 -8.88 -2.52
C ALA A 153 7.16 -9.44 -3.95
N ASP A 154 5.95 -9.72 -4.45
CA ASP A 154 5.72 -10.06 -5.86
C ASP A 154 5.89 -8.81 -6.76
N ILE A 155 5.44 -7.65 -6.26
CA ILE A 155 5.65 -6.35 -6.91
C ILE A 155 6.16 -5.36 -5.87
N CYS A 156 7.24 -4.65 -6.17
CA CYS A 156 7.78 -3.61 -5.29
C CYS A 156 7.85 -2.28 -6.05
N LEU A 157 7.28 -1.22 -5.46
CA LEU A 157 7.48 0.17 -5.89
C LEU A 157 8.41 0.87 -4.87
N PRO A 158 9.72 0.91 -5.13
CA PRO A 158 10.70 1.63 -4.33
C PRO A 158 10.78 3.09 -4.78
N VAL A 159 10.03 3.99 -4.15
CA VAL A 159 9.93 5.38 -4.63
C VAL A 159 11.28 6.11 -4.54
N THR A 160 11.52 7.06 -5.44
CA THR A 160 12.81 7.74 -5.62
C THR A 160 13.12 8.80 -4.54
N ALA A 161 12.75 8.54 -3.29
CA ALA A 161 13.05 9.36 -2.13
C ALA A 161 13.71 8.55 -0.99
N ASP A 162 14.53 9.24 -0.20
CA ASP A 162 15.30 8.66 0.92
C ASP A 162 14.82 9.15 2.29
N VAL A 163 14.01 10.21 2.34
CA VAL A 163 13.46 10.80 3.58
C VAL A 163 11.99 10.41 3.76
N THR A 164 11.63 10.00 4.98
CA THR A 164 10.32 9.40 5.30
C THR A 164 9.13 10.23 4.84
N ASN A 165 9.14 11.55 5.02
CA ASN A 165 8.05 12.44 4.62
C ASN A 165 7.85 12.43 3.09
N HIS A 166 8.92 12.62 2.31
CA HIS A 166 8.83 12.56 0.85
C HIS A 166 8.44 11.16 0.35
N ILE A 167 8.90 10.10 1.03
CA ILE A 167 8.49 8.74 0.69
C ILE A 167 6.97 8.58 0.87
N GLN A 168 6.40 9.07 1.98
CA GLN A 168 4.95 9.05 2.22
C GLN A 168 4.18 9.86 1.18
N GLU A 169 4.66 11.06 0.83
CA GLU A 169 4.06 11.89 -0.21
C GLU A 169 4.04 11.20 -1.58
N LEU A 170 5.08 10.42 -1.91
CA LEU A 170 5.11 9.61 -3.12
C LEU A 170 4.26 8.34 -3.02
N HIS A 171 4.13 7.73 -1.83
CA HIS A 171 3.24 6.59 -1.60
C HIS A 171 1.79 6.98 -1.85
N ILE A 172 1.31 8.09 -1.28
CA ILE A 172 -0.07 8.54 -1.50
C ILE A 172 -0.30 8.98 -2.95
N THR A 173 0.67 9.66 -3.58
CA THR A 173 0.61 10.03 -5.00
C THR A 173 0.47 8.78 -5.89
N SER A 174 1.28 7.74 -5.63
CA SER A 174 1.23 6.48 -6.37
C SER A 174 -0.09 5.75 -6.12
N GLY A 175 -0.56 5.73 -4.88
CA GLY A 175 -1.83 5.13 -4.48
C GLY A 175 -3.02 5.77 -5.19
N HIS A 176 -3.06 7.11 -5.29
CA HIS A 176 -4.09 7.83 -6.05
C HIS A 176 -4.09 7.49 -7.54
N LEU A 177 -2.91 7.39 -8.16
CA LEU A 177 -2.79 6.94 -9.56
C LEU A 177 -3.34 5.52 -9.74
N ILE A 178 -3.04 4.62 -8.80
CA ILE A 178 -3.55 3.24 -8.83
C ILE A 178 -5.07 3.21 -8.66
N CYS A 179 -5.63 3.96 -7.70
CA CYS A 179 -7.08 4.08 -7.53
C CYS A 179 -7.75 4.55 -8.83
N GLU A 180 -7.20 5.58 -9.47
CA GLU A 180 -7.74 6.09 -10.75
C GLU A 180 -7.67 5.05 -11.86
N LEU A 181 -6.54 4.38 -12.02
CA LEU A 181 -6.35 3.36 -13.05
C LEU A 181 -7.27 2.16 -12.83
N VAL A 182 -7.41 1.69 -11.59
CA VAL A 182 -8.32 0.58 -11.28
C VAL A 182 -9.78 0.99 -11.56
N GLU A 183 -10.17 2.18 -11.14
CA GLU A 183 -11.53 2.68 -11.37
C GLU A 183 -11.84 2.80 -12.87
N LYS A 184 -10.90 3.32 -13.67
CA LYS A 184 -11.02 3.35 -15.14
C LYS A 184 -11.11 1.94 -15.72
N ASN A 185 -10.21 1.04 -15.33
CA ASN A 185 -10.16 -0.31 -15.86
C ASN A 185 -11.46 -1.10 -15.59
N ILE A 186 -12.10 -0.89 -14.43
CA ILE A 186 -13.31 -1.64 -14.06
C ILE A 186 -14.59 -0.97 -14.59
N HIS A 187 -14.66 0.36 -14.60
CA HIS A 187 -15.93 1.08 -14.78
C HIS A 187 -16.00 1.98 -16.02
N THR A 188 -14.92 2.13 -16.78
CA THR A 188 -14.96 2.80 -18.08
C THR A 188 -14.90 1.78 -19.21
N LYS A 189 -15.63 2.06 -20.30
CA LYS A 189 -15.70 1.20 -21.49
C LYS A 189 -14.42 1.26 -22.30
#